data_AF-A0A522BAU1-F1
#
_entry.id   AF-A0A522BAU1-F1
#
_cell.length_a   1.000
_cell.length_b   1.000
_cell.length_c   1.000
_cell.angle_alpha   90.00
_cell.angle_beta   90.00
_cell.angle_gamma   90.00
#
_symmetry.space_group_name_H-M   'P 1'
#
loop_
_entity.id
_entity.type
_entity.pdbx_description
1 polymer ?
#
loop_
_entity_poly.entity_id
_entity_poly.type
_entity_poly.pdbx_seq_one_letter_code
_entity_poly.pdbx_strand_id
1 'polypeptide(L)'
;MKILCITTRSPWPLFEGRALRSYNLIREAAREHEVHLLSFVQTQEDAEGIEHMRSICPLVEAHRLHMGWRRWKLLLDALREPFTHRPL
;
A
#
# COMPACT_ATOMS: atom_id res chain seq x y z
N MET A 1 9.84 -6.62 21.14
CA MET A 1 10.70 -5.94 20.15
C MET A 1 9.87 -4.93 19.38
N LYS A 2 10.47 -3.91 18.77
CA LYS A 2 9.77 -2.93 17.92
C LYS A 2 9.93 -3.29 16.45
N ILE A 3 8.83 -3.31 15.69
CA ILE A 3 8.82 -3.71 14.28
C ILE A 3 8.12 -2.62 13.47
N LEU A 4 8.74 -2.19 12.38
CA LEU A 4 8.11 -1.32 11.38
C LEU A 4 7.66 -2.17 10.19
N CYS A 5 6.35 -2.27 10.00
CA CYS A 5 5.74 -2.89 8.84
C CYS A 5 5.46 -1.83 7.77
N ILE A 6 5.95 -2.06 6.55
CA ILE A 6 5.75 -1.16 5.41
C ILE A 6 4.89 -1.87 4.37
N THR A 7 3.77 -1.26 3.96
CA THR A 7 2.88 -1.82 2.94
C THR A 7 2.66 -0.84 1.79
N THR A 8 2.53 -1.38 0.57
CA THR A 8 2.33 -0.57 -0.65
C THR A 8 0.90 -0.08 -0.84
N ARG A 9 -0.05 -0.67 -0.09
CA ARG A 9 -1.47 -0.29 0.01
C ARG A 9 -1.96 -0.55 1.43
N SER A 10 -3.10 0.01 1.78
CA SER A 10 -3.76 -0.26 3.05
C SER A 10 -3.97 -1.78 3.24
N PRO A 11 -3.59 -2.37 4.39
CA PRO A 11 -3.86 -3.79 4.70
C PRO A 11 -5.35 -4.10 4.92
N TRP A 12 -6.20 -3.08 5.00
CA TRP A 12 -7.65 -3.17 5.19
C TRP A 12 -8.33 -2.27 4.15
N PRO A 13 -9.52 -2.61 3.61
CA PRO A 13 -10.36 -3.79 3.88
C PRO A 13 -9.90 -5.11 3.24
N LEU A 14 -10.42 -6.23 3.75
CA LEU A 14 -9.97 -7.61 3.40
C LEU A 14 -10.61 -8.15 2.12
N PHE A 15 -10.61 -7.36 1.04
CA PHE A 15 -11.21 -7.77 -0.24
C PHE A 15 -10.26 -8.61 -1.11
N GLU A 16 -8.95 -8.44 -0.95
CA GLU A 16 -7.94 -9.15 -1.74
C GLU A 16 -7.00 -9.99 -0.86
N GLY A 17 -6.49 -11.09 -1.40
CA GLY A 17 -5.59 -12.00 -0.67
C GLY A 17 -4.32 -11.34 -0.16
N ARG A 18 -3.84 -10.29 -0.85
CA ARG A 18 -2.69 -9.47 -0.40
C ARG A 18 -3.01 -8.74 0.90
N ALA A 19 -4.12 -8.01 0.94
CA ALA A 19 -4.61 -7.31 2.13
C ALA A 19 -4.83 -8.30 3.28
N LEU A 20 -5.50 -9.43 3.01
CA LEU A 20 -5.75 -10.49 3.99
C LEU A 20 -4.47 -11.01 4.64
N ARG A 21 -3.44 -11.29 3.83
CA ARG A 21 -2.14 -11.76 4.34
C ARG A 21 -1.46 -10.71 5.20
N SER A 22 -1.33 -9.48 4.68
CA SER A 22 -0.66 -8.39 5.39
C SER A 22 -1.36 -8.08 6.71
N TYR A 23 -2.69 -8.02 6.70
CA TYR A 23 -3.50 -7.77 7.90
C TYR A 23 -3.29 -8.83 8.97
N ASN A 24 -3.48 -10.12 8.64
CA ASN A 24 -3.35 -11.19 9.63
C ASN A 24 -1.92 -11.28 10.17
N LEU A 25 -0.90 -11.08 9.32
CA LEU A 25 0.48 -11.09 9.78
C LEU A 25 0.77 -9.95 10.76
N ILE A 26 0.32 -8.73 10.45
CA ILE A 26 0.46 -7.56 11.34
C ILE A 26 -0.30 -7.80 12.64
N ARG A 27 -1.53 -8.30 12.56
CA ARG A 27 -2.38 -8.57 13.73
C ARG A 27 -1.75 -9.58 14.66
N GLU A 28 -1.28 -10.72 14.15
CA GLU A 28 -0.64 -11.73 14.99
C GLU A 28 0.71 -11.24 15.53
N ALA A 29 1.51 -10.53 14.74
CA ALA A 29 2.78 -9.95 15.21
C ALA A 29 2.56 -8.89 16.32
N ALA A 30 1.49 -8.11 16.25
CA ALA A 30 1.15 -7.10 17.26
C ALA A 30 0.78 -7.71 18.63
N ARG A 31 0.51 -9.02 18.70
CA ARG A 31 0.23 -9.70 19.99
C ARG A 31 1.47 -9.87 20.84
N GLU A 32 2.64 -9.99 20.20
CA GLU A 32 3.92 -10.27 20.87
C GLU A 32 4.93 -9.12 20.72
N HIS A 33 4.69 -8.20 19.78
CA HIS A 33 5.61 -7.13 19.41
C HIS A 33 4.90 -5.79 19.26
N GLU A 34 5.64 -4.70 19.50
CA GLU A 34 5.16 -3.35 19.23
C GLU A 34 5.31 -3.08 17.72
N VAL A 35 4.22 -3.21 16.97
CA VAL A 35 4.21 -3.08 15.51
C VAL A 35 3.73 -1.69 15.10
N HIS A 36 4.59 -0.93 14.43
CA HIS A 36 4.23 0.32 13.76
C HIS A 36 3.97 0.06 12.28
N LEU A 37 3.01 0.77 11.69
CA LEU A 37 2.63 0.61 10.29
C LEU A 37 2.91 1.90 9.51
N LEU A 38 3.65 1.78 8.41
CA LEU A 38 3.73 2.79 7.37
C LEU A 38 3.05 2.24 6.11
N SER A 39 2.03 2.95 5.62
CA SER A 39 1.27 2.52 4.46
C SER A 39 1.07 3.65 3.46
N PHE A 40 0.68 3.29 2.24
CA PHE A 40 0.32 4.24 1.21
C PHE A 40 -1.15 4.12 0.84
N VAL A 41 -1.81 5.27 0.66
CA VAL A 41 -3.23 5.35 0.35
C VAL A 41 -3.45 6.08 -0.97
N GLN A 42 -4.41 5.61 -1.76
CA GLN A 42 -4.78 6.19 -3.05
C GLN A 42 -6.26 6.54 -3.12
N THR A 43 -7.12 5.75 -2.46
CA THR A 43 -8.58 5.97 -2.42
C THR A 43 -9.05 6.41 -1.05
N GLN A 44 -10.33 6.80 -0.95
CA GLN A 44 -10.97 7.09 0.32
C GLN A 44 -11.12 5.81 1.17
N GLU A 45 -11.43 4.67 0.53
CA GLU A 45 -11.50 3.36 1.20
C GLU A 45 -10.16 2.95 1.79
N ASP A 46 -9.05 3.24 1.11
CA ASP A 46 -7.71 3.02 1.67
C ASP A 46 -7.54 3.83 2.96
N ALA A 47 -8.00 5.09 2.99
CA ALA A 47 -7.89 5.96 4.16
C ALA A 47 -8.74 5.47 5.33
N GLU A 48 -9.95 4.97 5.07
CA GLU A 48 -10.80 4.34 6.10
C GLU A 48 -10.15 3.08 6.68
N GLY A 49 -9.46 2.30 5.85
CA GLY A 49 -8.71 1.13 6.29
C GLY A 49 -7.52 1.45 7.19
N ILE A 50 -6.90 2.62 7.04
CA ILE A 50 -5.84 3.08 7.94
C ILE A 50 -6.37 3.32 9.35
N GLU A 51 -7.57 3.88 9.50
CA GLU A 51 -8.15 4.13 10.82
C GLU A 51 -8.44 2.81 11.56
N HIS A 52 -8.88 1.78 10.84
CA HIS A 52 -8.98 0.44 11.42
C HIS A 52 -7.63 -0.06 11.96
N MET A 53 -6.54 0.16 11.21
CA MET A 53 -5.21 -0.28 11.64
C MET A 53 -4.70 0.42 12.90
N ARG A 54 -5.18 1.63 13.23
CA ARG A 54 -4.82 2.33 14.48
C ARG A 54 -5.32 1.61 15.74
N SER A 55 -6.33 0.76 15.62
CA SER A 55 -6.79 -0.08 16.74
C SER A 55 -5.82 -1.23 17.07
N ILE A 56 -4.93 -1.57 16.15
CA ILE A 56 -3.98 -2.70 16.26
C ILE A 56 -2.55 -2.20 16.50
N CYS A 57 -2.15 -1.14 15.78
CA CYS A 57 -0.80 -0.62 15.78
C CYS A 57 -0.73 0.72 16.55
N PRO A 58 0.18 0.88 17.54
CA PRO A 58 0.31 2.12 18.30
C PRO A 58 0.70 3.34 17.46
N LEU A 59 1.36 3.14 16.32
CA LEU A 59 1.62 4.20 15.35
C LEU A 59 1.24 3.68 13.96
N VAL A 60 0.44 4.49 13.26
CA VAL A 60 0.12 4.26 11.86
C VAL A 60 0.31 5.56 11.09
N GLU A 61 1.21 5.52 10.12
CA GLU A 61 1.44 6.59 9.17
C GLU A 61 0.94 6.18 7.79
N ALA A 62 0.18 7.08 7.16
CA ALA A 62 -0.38 6.86 5.83
C ALA A 62 -0.02 8.02 4.92
N HIS A 63 0.62 7.70 3.80
CA HIS A 63 1.04 8.70 2.82
C HIS A 63 0.23 8.56 1.53
N ARG A 64 -0.31 9.68 1.02
CA ARG A 64 -1.03 9.68 -0.26
C ARG A 64 -0.05 9.54 -1.42
N LEU A 65 -0.16 8.46 -2.20
CA LEU A 65 0.59 8.33 -3.44
C LEU A 65 -0.15 9.07 -4.56
N HIS A 66 0.33 10.27 -4.92
CA HIS A 66 -0.15 11.00 -6.10
C HIS A 66 0.38 10.36 -7.39
N MET A 67 -0.38 9.41 -7.95
CA MET A 67 -0.03 8.74 -9.22
C MET A 67 -0.44 9.53 -10.47
N GLY A 68 -1.00 10.74 -10.33
CA GLY A 68 -1.50 11.56 -11.45
C GLY A 68 -0.45 11.84 -12.53
N TRP A 69 0.80 12.11 -12.15
CA TRP A 69 1.88 12.42 -13.10
C TRP A 69 2.31 11.21 -13.95
N ARG A 70 2.19 9.98 -13.43
CA ARG A 70 2.62 8.76 -14.14
C ARG A 70 1.68 8.34 -15.26
N ARG A 71 0.38 8.69 -15.21
CA ARG A 71 -0.58 8.32 -16.26
C ARG A 71 -0.31 9.05 -17.58
N TRP A 72 0.04 10.33 -17.52
CA TRP A 72 0.45 11.09 -18.70
C TRP A 72 1.78 10.59 -19.26
N LYS A 73 2.73 10.22 -18.39
CA LYS A 73 4.00 9.63 -18.83
C LYS A 73 3.79 8.27 -19.51
N LEU A 74 2.88 7.42 -19.01
CA LEU A 74 2.49 6.17 -19.66
C LEU A 74 1.82 6.40 -21.02
N LEU A 75 0.98 7.42 -21.15
CA LEU A 75 0.43 7.83 -22.45
C LEU A 75 1.53 8.30 -23.40
N LEU A 76 2.48 9.12 -22.93
CA LEU A 76 3.62 9.57 -23.73
C LEU A 76 4.53 8.41 -24.15
N ASP A 77 4.78 7.46 -23.25
CA ASP A 77 5.61 6.28 -23.53
C ASP A 77 4.89 5.34 -24.52
N ALA A 78 3.59 5.08 -24.34
CA ALA A 78 2.78 4.30 -25.29
C ALA A 78 2.71 4.95 -26.69
N LEU A 79 2.70 6.29 -26.76
CA LEU A 79 2.80 7.04 -28.03
C LEU A 79 4.21 6.98 -28.64
N ARG A 80 5.25 6.73 -27.85
CA ARG A 80 6.65 6.55 -28.33
C ARG A 80 6.96 5.12 -28.73
N GLU A 81 6.28 4.13 -28.17
CA GLU A 81 6.48 2.71 -28.45
C GLU A 81 6.24 2.22 -29.90
N PRO A 82 5.40 2.81 -30.78
CA PRO A 82 5.32 2.34 -32.16
C PRO A 82 6.63 2.49 -32.96
N PHE A 83 7.63 3.23 -32.47
CA PHE A 83 8.90 3.47 -33.17
C PHE A 83 10.09 2.66 -32.65
N THR A 84 9.92 1.81 -31.64
CA THR A 84 11.02 1.00 -31.08
C THR A 84 10.62 -0.47 -30.90
N HIS A 85 10.23 -1.11 -32.00
CA HIS A 85 10.27 -2.58 -32.08
C HIS A 85 11.73 -3.05 -32.07
N ARG A 86 12.28 -3.34 -30.88
CA ARG A 86 13.36 -4.33 -30.74
C ARG A 86 12.72 -5.62 -30.21
N PRO A 87 12.54 -6.66 -31.04
CA PRO A 87 12.14 -7.96 -30.53
C PRO A 87 13.27 -8.47 -29.62
N LEU A 88 12.88 -8.96 -28.44
CA LEU A 88 13.72 -9.75 -27.54
C LEU A 88 14.11 -11.07 -28.21
#